data_AF-A0AA37V7S4-F1
#
_entry.id   AF-A0AA37V7S4-F1
#
_cell.length_a   1.000
_cell.length_b   1.000
_cell.length_c   1.000
_cell.angle_alpha   90.00
_cell.angle_beta   90.00
_cell.angle_gamma   90.00
#
_symmetry.space_group_name_H-M   'P 1'
#
loop_
_entity.id
_entity.type
_entity.pdbx_description
1 polymer ?
#
loop_
_entity_poly.entity_id
_entity_poly.type
_entity_poly.pdbx_seq_one_letter_code
_entity_poly.pdbx_strand_id
1 'polypeptide(L)'
;MTTPPLGPRDPHPGDLPEFGPLGGRLGDQLRGGDAPLAFERDPLADALGGRDDASRRGPERRGADRRGDARRAAERRSAERRSGAGGASGADSYLSRMLQGTGDAMREAERDGVAGQVLFGNPSVVPTEPLYYPLTPAQTALLVREALHEDEAFNDVTTLATVLSGRHARGRLVARQPGVLAGVALAIEAFRQIDPRINVRVDVVDGGALTPGMPVLFLSGHARGILSAERVALNFLQRLSGIASLTNRYVKAVEGTGARILDTRKTTPGWRKLEKFAVRAGGGMNHRLDLATAVLIKDNHLAAVDGDVAFAVRRARDLAPEGARVEVECDTRAQVEAALEAGADVIMLDNMSLDDMRECAALCAGRAITEASGGVRLDTVRAIAETGVNWISVGALTHSAPALDLALDFE
;
A
#
# COMPACT_ATOMS: atom_id res chain seq x y z
N MET A 1 -41.49 -11.96 56.82
CA MET A 1 -40.21 -12.57 57.24
C MET A 1 -40.27 -14.05 56.94
N THR A 2 -39.73 -14.47 55.81
CA THR A 2 -39.64 -15.88 55.37
C THR A 2 -38.62 -15.96 54.23
N THR A 3 -37.48 -16.62 54.46
CA THR A 3 -36.56 -17.14 53.41
C THR A 3 -37.14 -18.41 52.79
N PRO A 4 -36.98 -18.65 51.46
CA PRO A 4 -35.94 -19.55 50.92
C PRO A 4 -35.53 -19.20 49.44
N PRO A 5 -34.86 -20.08 48.63
CA PRO A 5 -33.54 -20.72 48.75
C PRO A 5 -32.57 -20.41 47.55
N LEU A 6 -31.34 -20.96 47.64
CA LEU A 6 -30.19 -20.88 46.72
C LEU A 6 -30.25 -21.82 45.48
N GLY A 7 -29.62 -21.38 44.36
CA GLY A 7 -29.07 -22.21 43.24
C GLY A 7 -29.74 -22.03 41.86
N PRO A 8 -29.02 -22.12 40.70
CA PRO A 8 -27.98 -23.13 40.36
C PRO A 8 -26.62 -22.53 39.87
N ARG A 9 -25.46 -23.07 40.31
CA ARG A 9 -24.56 -24.12 39.74
C ARG A 9 -23.81 -23.75 38.45
N ASP A 10 -22.49 -23.62 38.58
CA ASP A 10 -21.49 -23.60 37.52
C ASP A 10 -21.45 -24.92 36.71
N PRO A 11 -21.14 -24.87 35.39
CA PRO A 11 -20.97 -26.09 34.59
C PRO A 11 -19.60 -26.76 34.82
N HIS A 12 -19.63 -28.10 34.85
CA HIS A 12 -18.47 -29.00 34.91
C HIS A 12 -17.63 -28.97 33.61
N PRO A 13 -16.32 -29.26 33.69
CA PRO A 13 -15.46 -29.36 32.52
C PRO A 13 -15.71 -30.72 31.82
N GLY A 14 -16.51 -30.70 30.76
CA GLY A 14 -16.86 -31.92 30.02
C GLY A 14 -17.43 -31.71 28.62
N ASP A 15 -17.84 -30.50 28.26
CA ASP A 15 -18.45 -30.23 26.95
C ASP A 15 -17.57 -29.29 26.12
N LEU A 16 -16.59 -29.86 25.42
CA LEU A 16 -15.95 -29.25 24.25
C LEU A 16 -16.08 -30.23 23.08
N PRO A 17 -16.60 -29.83 21.91
CA PRO A 17 -16.64 -30.71 20.75
C PRO A 17 -15.22 -30.92 20.19
N GLU A 18 -14.83 -32.18 20.06
CA GLU A 18 -13.60 -32.62 19.41
C GLU A 18 -13.57 -32.19 17.93
N PHE A 19 -12.53 -31.46 17.53
CA PHE A 19 -12.23 -31.23 16.11
C PHE A 19 -11.42 -32.41 15.56
N GLY A 20 -12.10 -33.28 14.80
CA GLY A 20 -11.46 -34.33 14.00
C GLY A 20 -10.86 -33.79 12.69
N PRO A 21 -9.92 -34.53 12.06
CA PRO A 21 -9.17 -34.04 10.90
C PRO A 21 -9.99 -34.18 9.61
N LEU A 22 -10.32 -33.06 8.96
CA LEU A 22 -10.91 -33.05 7.62
C LEU A 22 -9.82 -33.15 6.56
N GLY A 23 -9.40 -34.38 6.30
CA GLY A 23 -8.79 -34.76 5.04
C GLY A 23 -9.88 -35.10 4.01
N GLY A 24 -9.83 -34.46 2.85
CA GLY A 24 -10.39 -35.01 1.61
C GLY A 24 -11.58 -34.28 0.98
N ARG A 25 -11.39 -33.95 -0.30
CA ARG A 25 -12.37 -33.62 -1.35
C ARG A 25 -12.85 -32.17 -1.43
N LEU A 26 -12.01 -31.35 -2.06
CA LEU A 26 -12.43 -30.29 -2.99
C LEU A 26 -11.51 -30.35 -4.22
N GLY A 27 -11.61 -31.47 -4.93
CA GLY A 27 -11.19 -31.60 -6.32
C GLY A 27 -12.46 -31.64 -7.18
N ASP A 28 -12.42 -30.96 -8.32
CA ASP A 28 -13.40 -31.00 -9.43
C ASP A 28 -14.53 -29.95 -9.50
N GLN A 29 -14.23 -28.67 -9.27
CA GLN A 29 -15.02 -27.57 -9.87
C GLN A 29 -14.21 -26.40 -10.47
N LEU A 30 -12.90 -26.56 -10.70
CA LEU A 30 -12.08 -25.58 -11.41
C LEU A 30 -11.69 -26.09 -12.80
N ARG A 31 -12.66 -26.21 -13.71
CA ARG A 31 -12.40 -26.28 -15.15
C ARG A 31 -13.51 -25.58 -15.93
N GLY A 32 -13.15 -24.45 -16.54
CA GLY A 32 -13.93 -23.72 -17.54
C GLY A 32 -14.12 -22.26 -17.12
N GLY A 33 -13.57 -21.25 -17.79
CA GLY A 33 -12.65 -21.23 -18.92
C GLY A 33 -12.12 -19.80 -19.07
N ASP A 34 -10.82 -19.67 -19.28
CA ASP A 34 -10.19 -18.43 -19.74
C ASP A 34 -10.56 -18.22 -21.22
N ALA A 35 -11.36 -17.20 -21.51
CA ALA A 35 -11.51 -16.67 -22.85
C ALA A 35 -11.46 -15.13 -22.81
N PRO A 36 -10.55 -14.48 -23.55
CA PRO A 36 -10.63 -13.04 -23.74
C PRO A 36 -11.93 -12.70 -24.50
N LEU A 37 -12.61 -11.63 -24.09
CA LEU A 37 -13.81 -11.12 -24.75
C LEU A 37 -13.54 -10.96 -26.27
N ALA A 38 -14.12 -11.85 -27.07
CA ALA A 38 -14.22 -11.67 -28.51
C ALA A 38 -15.23 -10.56 -28.77
N PHE A 39 -14.79 -9.47 -29.39
CA PHE A 39 -15.64 -8.37 -29.81
C PHE A 39 -16.52 -8.83 -30.98
N GLU A 40 -17.71 -9.37 -30.70
CA GLU A 40 -18.74 -9.54 -31.72
C GLU A 40 -19.29 -8.17 -32.15
N ARG A 41 -19.59 -8.07 -33.45
CA ARG A 41 -20.09 -6.84 -34.09
C ARG A 41 -21.48 -6.49 -33.56
N ASP A 42 -21.70 -5.21 -33.31
CA ASP A 42 -22.95 -4.63 -32.85
C ASP A 42 -24.05 -4.71 -33.94
N PRO A 43 -25.20 -5.39 -33.69
CA PRO A 43 -26.33 -5.43 -34.61
C PRO A 43 -27.04 -4.08 -34.80
N LEU A 44 -26.83 -3.09 -33.91
CA LEU A 44 -27.46 -1.78 -34.00
C LEU A 44 -26.77 -0.83 -35.00
N ALA A 45 -25.55 -1.14 -35.44
CA ALA A 45 -24.86 -0.36 -36.47
C ALA A 45 -25.44 -0.59 -37.88
N ASP A 46 -26.02 -1.77 -38.14
CA ASP A 46 -26.60 -2.13 -39.45
C ASP A 46 -28.05 -1.60 -39.64
N ALA A 47 -28.70 -1.11 -38.59
CA ALA A 47 -30.09 -0.67 -38.62
C ALA A 47 -30.31 0.80 -39.08
N LEU A 48 -29.24 1.57 -39.32
CA LEU A 48 -29.33 2.98 -39.72
C LEU A 48 -28.75 3.29 -41.12
N GLY A 49 -28.43 2.27 -41.91
CA GLY A 49 -27.96 2.43 -43.29
C GLY A 49 -29.06 2.20 -44.32
N GLY A 50 -29.74 3.26 -44.78
CA GLY A 50 -30.57 3.16 -45.98
C GLY A 50 -31.50 4.34 -46.24
N ARG A 51 -31.06 5.26 -47.10
CA ARG A 51 -31.85 5.87 -48.18
C ARG A 51 -30.95 6.70 -49.10
N ASP A 52 -30.79 6.19 -50.31
CA ASP A 52 -30.31 6.91 -51.49
C ASP A 52 -31.24 8.08 -51.82
N ASP A 53 -30.68 9.19 -52.30
CA ASP A 53 -31.21 9.81 -53.52
C ASP A 53 -30.11 10.54 -54.30
N ALA A 54 -30.19 10.40 -55.61
CA ALA A 54 -29.26 10.90 -56.59
C ALA A 54 -29.75 12.20 -57.24
N SER A 55 -28.79 12.90 -57.86
CA SER A 55 -28.95 13.92 -58.91
C SER A 55 -28.98 15.40 -58.47
N ARG A 56 -27.92 16.17 -58.84
CA ARG A 56 -27.90 17.08 -60.01
C ARG A 56 -26.62 17.95 -60.04
N ARG A 57 -25.89 17.82 -61.16
CA ARG A 57 -25.13 18.79 -62.00
C ARG A 57 -24.52 20.07 -61.36
N GLY A 58 -23.21 20.31 -61.63
CA GLY A 58 -22.45 21.56 -61.36
C GLY A 58 -22.77 22.73 -62.32
N PRO A 59 -21.92 23.78 -62.50
CA PRO A 59 -20.44 23.78 -62.34
C PRO A 59 -19.73 25.10 -61.85
N GLU A 60 -18.38 25.05 -61.85
CA GLU A 60 -17.36 26.13 -62.01
C GLU A 60 -16.74 26.98 -60.86
N ARG A 61 -15.50 26.60 -60.52
CA ARG A 61 -14.19 27.34 -60.49
C ARG A 61 -14.03 28.72 -59.81
N ARG A 62 -13.05 28.77 -58.88
CA ARG A 62 -11.87 29.67 -58.70
C ARG A 62 -11.34 29.39 -57.26
N GLY A 63 -10.07 29.32 -56.86
CA GLY A 63 -8.74 29.62 -57.41
C GLY A 63 -7.88 30.10 -56.20
N ALA A 64 -6.68 29.52 -55.99
CA ALA A 64 -5.69 29.79 -54.92
C ALA A 64 -6.11 29.35 -53.49
N ASP A 65 -5.31 28.72 -52.64
CA ASP A 65 -3.88 28.82 -52.39
C ASP A 65 -3.36 27.47 -51.84
N ARG A 66 -2.40 26.84 -52.54
CA ARG A 66 -1.79 25.56 -52.14
C ARG A 66 -0.28 25.70 -52.14
N ARG A 67 0.28 26.35 -51.13
CA ARG A 67 1.74 26.29 -50.84
C ARG A 67 2.12 26.59 -49.38
N GLY A 68 1.17 26.63 -48.45
CA GLY A 68 1.41 26.80 -47.00
C GLY A 68 1.19 25.54 -46.12
N ASP A 69 0.27 24.66 -46.50
CA ASP A 69 -0.19 23.58 -45.60
C ASP A 69 0.62 22.27 -45.69
N ALA A 70 1.36 22.05 -46.78
CA ALA A 70 2.13 20.81 -46.95
C ALA A 70 3.37 20.74 -46.03
N ARG A 71 3.96 21.89 -45.66
CA ARG A 71 5.14 21.93 -44.76
C ARG A 71 4.77 21.70 -43.30
N ARG A 72 3.67 22.28 -42.81
CA ARG A 72 3.19 22.10 -41.44
C ARG A 72 2.65 20.67 -41.19
N ALA A 73 2.09 20.02 -42.21
CA ALA A 73 1.67 18.62 -42.13
C ALA A 73 2.83 17.62 -42.15
N ALA A 74 3.97 17.96 -42.79
CA ALA A 74 5.16 17.12 -42.82
C ALA A 74 5.99 17.20 -41.53
N GLU A 75 6.04 18.37 -40.89
CA GLU A 75 6.72 18.57 -39.59
C GLU A 75 5.96 17.89 -38.44
N ARG A 76 4.61 17.92 -38.43
CA ARG A 76 3.80 17.19 -37.45
C ARG A 76 3.93 15.66 -37.57
N ARG A 77 3.96 15.12 -38.79
CA ARG A 77 4.17 13.68 -39.02
C ARG A 77 5.60 13.22 -38.68
N SER A 78 6.57 14.13 -38.73
CA SER A 78 7.96 13.84 -38.33
C SER A 78 8.15 13.89 -36.82
N ALA A 79 7.37 14.72 -36.11
CA ALA A 79 7.30 14.71 -34.64
C ALA A 79 6.58 13.45 -34.11
N GLU A 80 5.47 13.04 -34.74
CA GLU A 80 4.71 11.84 -34.37
C GLU A 80 5.47 10.53 -34.68
N ARG A 81 6.31 10.51 -35.72
CA ARG A 81 7.18 9.35 -36.03
C ARG A 81 8.39 9.24 -35.10
N ARG A 82 8.83 10.33 -34.47
CA ARG A 82 9.89 10.30 -33.43
C ARG A 82 9.38 9.90 -32.04
N SER A 83 8.07 9.97 -31.80
CA SER A 83 7.42 9.43 -30.59
C SER A 83 6.88 8.00 -30.74
N GLY A 84 7.03 7.37 -31.91
CA GLY A 84 6.42 6.08 -32.25
C GLY A 84 7.40 4.93 -32.49
N ALA A 85 8.67 5.07 -32.12
CA ALA A 85 9.66 3.98 -32.23
C ALA A 85 9.77 3.24 -30.89
N GLY A 86 9.31 1.99 -30.88
CA GLY A 86 9.24 1.05 -29.77
C GLY A 86 10.29 1.19 -28.67
N GLY A 87 9.83 1.67 -27.51
CA GLY A 87 10.38 1.31 -26.21
C GLY A 87 9.27 0.60 -25.44
N ALA A 88 9.59 -0.42 -24.66
CA ALA A 88 8.67 -0.98 -23.67
C ALA A 88 7.95 0.18 -22.95
N SER A 89 6.63 0.08 -22.75
CA SER A 89 5.85 1.17 -22.17
C SER A 89 6.52 1.67 -20.89
N GLY A 90 6.46 2.97 -20.59
CA GLY A 90 7.06 3.50 -19.35
C GLY A 90 6.58 2.74 -18.11
N ALA A 91 5.34 2.24 -18.14
CA ALA A 91 4.77 1.31 -17.16
C ALA A 91 5.46 -0.06 -17.12
N ASP A 92 5.71 -0.73 -18.25
CA ASP A 92 6.45 -2.01 -18.27
C ASP A 92 7.86 -1.83 -17.73
N SER A 93 8.53 -0.71 -18.07
CA SER A 93 9.85 -0.39 -17.54
C SER A 93 9.82 -0.09 -16.02
N TYR A 94 8.73 0.48 -15.53
CA TYR A 94 8.51 0.76 -14.10
C TYR A 94 8.23 -0.54 -13.35
N LEU A 95 7.23 -1.30 -13.77
CA LEU A 95 6.88 -2.59 -13.18
C LEU A 95 8.04 -3.57 -13.23
N SER A 96 8.77 -3.64 -14.35
CA SER A 96 9.96 -4.49 -14.45
C SER A 96 10.99 -4.08 -13.41
N ARG A 97 11.37 -2.80 -13.31
CA ARG A 97 12.35 -2.34 -12.30
C ARG A 97 11.86 -2.53 -10.88
N MET A 98 10.60 -2.21 -10.61
CA MET A 98 10.01 -2.26 -9.28
C MET A 98 9.86 -3.71 -8.78
N LEU A 99 9.41 -4.62 -9.66
CA LEU A 99 9.15 -6.02 -9.32
C LEU A 99 10.39 -6.91 -9.46
N GLN A 100 11.31 -6.61 -10.39
CA GLN A 100 12.62 -7.29 -10.47
C GLN A 100 13.52 -6.84 -9.33
N GLY A 101 13.54 -5.54 -8.98
CA GLY A 101 14.28 -5.05 -7.81
C GLY A 101 13.87 -5.76 -6.52
N THR A 102 12.59 -6.07 -6.35
CA THR A 102 12.11 -6.90 -5.23
C THR A 102 12.60 -8.34 -5.33
N GLY A 103 12.53 -8.96 -6.51
CA GLY A 103 12.96 -10.35 -6.71
C GLY A 103 14.46 -10.56 -6.56
N ASP A 104 15.26 -9.57 -6.94
CA ASP A 104 16.72 -9.58 -6.81
C ASP A 104 17.13 -9.26 -5.38
N ALA A 105 16.54 -8.25 -4.73
CA ALA A 105 16.80 -7.95 -3.32
C ALA A 105 16.39 -9.09 -2.38
N MET A 106 15.26 -9.77 -2.63
CA MET A 106 14.87 -10.95 -1.85
C MET A 106 15.83 -12.12 -2.07
N ARG A 107 16.32 -12.32 -3.31
CA ARG A 107 17.31 -13.37 -3.61
C ARG A 107 18.71 -13.04 -3.12
N GLU A 108 19.09 -11.76 -3.08
CA GLU A 108 20.38 -11.27 -2.57
C GLU A 108 20.40 -11.36 -1.03
N ALA A 109 19.30 -10.98 -0.37
CA ALA A 109 19.09 -11.25 1.06
C ALA A 109 19.13 -12.75 1.41
N GLU A 110 18.62 -13.63 0.53
CA GLU A 110 18.71 -15.09 0.67
C GLU A 110 20.11 -15.66 0.31
N ARG A 111 20.84 -15.06 -0.64
CA ARG A 111 22.13 -15.56 -1.15
C ARG A 111 23.32 -15.15 -0.30
N ASP A 112 23.31 -13.95 0.29
CA ASP A 112 24.44 -13.41 1.03
C ASP A 112 24.53 -13.97 2.46
N GLY A 113 23.66 -14.91 2.87
CA GLY A 113 23.69 -15.50 4.21
C GLY A 113 23.42 -14.47 5.32
N VAL A 114 22.84 -13.31 4.98
CA VAL A 114 22.53 -12.19 5.89
C VAL A 114 21.26 -12.47 6.71
N ALA A 115 21.08 -13.73 7.11
CA ALA A 115 20.32 -14.10 8.29
C ALA A 115 21.06 -13.70 9.59
N GLY A 116 22.30 -13.25 9.49
CA GLY A 116 23.03 -12.58 10.57
C GLY A 116 24.12 -11.69 10.00
N GLN A 117 24.31 -10.52 10.61
CA GLN A 117 25.34 -9.51 10.29
C GLN A 117 25.03 -8.50 9.17
N VAL A 118 24.07 -7.60 9.45
CA VAL A 118 24.30 -6.16 9.19
C VAL A 118 24.34 -5.46 10.55
N LEU A 119 25.54 -5.01 10.91
CA LEU A 119 25.85 -4.23 12.10
C LEU A 119 25.06 -2.90 12.09
N PHE A 120 24.38 -2.62 13.21
CA PHE A 120 23.61 -1.41 13.52
C PHE A 120 22.38 -1.12 12.64
N GLY A 121 21.41 -2.03 12.65
CA GLY A 121 20.02 -1.79 12.24
C GLY A 121 19.09 -2.74 13.00
N ASN A 122 17.85 -2.33 13.26
CA ASN A 122 16.87 -3.25 13.84
C ASN A 122 16.34 -4.15 12.70
N PRO A 123 16.38 -5.48 12.79
CA PRO A 123 15.68 -6.33 11.82
C PRO A 123 14.15 -6.08 11.83
N SER A 124 13.61 -5.53 12.94
CA SER A 124 12.22 -5.05 13.02
C SER A 124 12.01 -3.65 12.44
N VAL A 125 13.08 -2.87 12.21
CA VAL A 125 13.02 -1.53 11.60
C VAL A 125 13.99 -1.47 10.43
N VAL A 126 13.46 -1.83 9.26
CA VAL A 126 14.20 -1.85 8.00
C VAL A 126 14.81 -0.45 7.75
N PRO A 127 16.14 -0.33 7.51
CA PRO A 127 16.80 0.96 7.22
C PRO A 127 16.19 1.68 6.01
N THR A 128 16.60 2.93 5.77
CA THR A 128 16.30 3.73 4.56
C THR A 128 16.96 3.15 3.30
N GLU A 129 16.70 1.88 3.04
CA GLU A 129 16.93 1.21 1.76
C GLU A 129 16.03 1.78 0.66
N PRO A 130 16.31 1.46 -0.62
CA PRO A 130 15.42 1.78 -1.72
C PRO A 130 13.98 1.40 -1.41
N LEU A 131 13.03 2.20 -1.87
CA LEU A 131 11.62 1.88 -1.71
C LEU A 131 11.29 0.67 -2.58
N TYR A 132 11.24 -0.53 -1.98
CA TYR A 132 10.89 -1.77 -2.67
C TYR A 132 9.40 -2.06 -2.59
N TYR A 133 8.83 -2.50 -3.71
CA TYR A 133 7.43 -2.89 -3.74
C TYR A 133 7.24 -4.27 -3.11
N PRO A 134 6.28 -4.47 -2.18
CA PRO A 134 6.34 -5.59 -1.24
C PRO A 134 5.63 -6.86 -1.71
N LEU A 135 4.98 -6.83 -2.88
CA LEU A 135 4.23 -7.96 -3.43
C LEU A 135 4.91 -8.49 -4.71
N THR A 136 4.83 -9.80 -4.92
CA THR A 136 5.20 -10.40 -6.19
C THR A 136 4.21 -10.02 -7.30
N PRO A 137 4.57 -10.18 -8.59
CA PRO A 137 3.63 -9.97 -9.68
C PRO A 137 2.34 -10.79 -9.52
N ALA A 138 2.45 -12.05 -9.09
CA ALA A 138 1.30 -12.93 -8.89
C ALA A 138 0.39 -12.48 -7.74
N GLN A 139 0.97 -12.04 -6.62
CA GLN A 139 0.21 -11.49 -5.49
C GLN A 139 -0.50 -10.20 -5.87
N THR A 140 0.17 -9.33 -6.63
CA THR A 140 -0.39 -8.07 -7.14
C THR A 140 -1.57 -8.34 -8.06
N ALA A 141 -1.39 -9.23 -9.04
CA ALA A 141 -2.43 -9.60 -9.98
C ALA A 141 -3.64 -10.23 -9.27
N LEU A 142 -3.42 -11.10 -8.28
CA LEU A 142 -4.50 -11.69 -7.50
C LEU A 142 -5.29 -10.63 -6.74
N LEU A 143 -4.61 -9.78 -5.97
CA LEU A 143 -5.28 -8.74 -5.17
C LEU A 143 -6.11 -7.78 -6.03
N VAL A 144 -5.55 -7.34 -7.15
CA VAL A 144 -6.25 -6.43 -8.07
C VAL A 144 -7.44 -7.12 -8.74
N ARG A 145 -7.29 -8.39 -9.13
CA ARG A 145 -8.38 -9.18 -9.70
C ARG A 145 -9.55 -9.30 -8.75
N GLU A 146 -9.31 -9.61 -7.47
CA GLU A 146 -10.37 -9.67 -6.46
C GLU A 146 -11.11 -8.33 -6.35
N ALA A 147 -10.40 -7.20 -6.36
CA ALA A 147 -11.02 -5.87 -6.32
C ALA A 147 -11.82 -5.54 -7.59
N LEU A 148 -11.35 -5.96 -8.78
CA LEU A 148 -12.09 -5.80 -10.03
C LEU A 148 -13.36 -6.67 -10.08
N HIS A 149 -13.32 -7.87 -9.49
CA HIS A 149 -14.50 -8.72 -9.36
C HIS A 149 -15.49 -8.17 -8.34
N GLU A 150 -15.00 -7.66 -7.20
CA GLU A 150 -15.84 -6.99 -6.19
C GLU A 150 -16.65 -5.84 -6.79
N ASP A 151 -16.03 -5.04 -7.67
CA ASP A 151 -16.67 -3.88 -8.33
C ASP A 151 -17.47 -4.27 -9.59
N GLU A 152 -17.55 -5.56 -9.94
CA GLU A 152 -18.14 -6.06 -11.20
C GLU A 152 -17.62 -5.30 -12.45
N ALA A 153 -16.33 -4.91 -12.42
CA ALA A 153 -15.73 -4.01 -13.41
C ALA A 153 -15.77 -4.57 -14.84
N PHE A 154 -15.83 -5.89 -15.00
CA PHE A 154 -15.94 -6.54 -16.32
C PHE A 154 -17.36 -6.43 -16.92
N ASN A 155 -18.35 -6.06 -16.11
CA ASN A 155 -19.77 -5.97 -16.46
C ASN A 155 -20.34 -4.57 -16.21
N ASP A 156 -19.54 -3.53 -16.42
CA ASP A 156 -19.94 -2.13 -16.22
C ASP A 156 -21.07 -1.69 -17.16
N VAL A 157 -22.30 -1.81 -16.67
CA VAL A 157 -23.54 -1.52 -17.42
C VAL A 157 -23.58 -0.08 -17.91
N THR A 158 -23.10 0.87 -17.11
CA THR A 158 -23.13 2.29 -17.48
C THR A 158 -22.22 2.56 -18.66
N THR A 159 -20.99 2.06 -18.59
CA THR A 159 -20.01 2.20 -19.67
C THR A 159 -20.44 1.47 -20.93
N LEU A 160 -21.00 0.25 -20.80
CA LEU A 160 -21.52 -0.50 -21.95
C LEU A 160 -22.67 0.22 -22.65
N ALA A 161 -23.58 0.83 -21.89
CA ALA A 161 -24.75 1.52 -22.43
C ALA A 161 -24.45 2.90 -23.02
N THR A 162 -23.42 3.59 -22.53
CA THR A 162 -23.20 5.02 -22.86
C THR A 162 -21.97 5.28 -23.73
N VAL A 163 -21.01 4.36 -23.78
CA VAL A 163 -19.73 4.56 -24.49
C VAL A 163 -19.65 3.62 -25.68
N LEU A 164 -19.34 4.12 -26.87
CA LEU A 164 -19.18 3.28 -28.08
C LEU A 164 -17.97 2.35 -27.94
N SER A 165 -18.11 1.09 -28.39
CA SER A 165 -17.07 0.04 -28.25
C SER A 165 -15.73 0.40 -28.90
N GLY A 166 -15.74 1.12 -30.02
CA GLY A 166 -14.53 1.59 -30.71
C GLY A 166 -13.96 2.92 -30.21
N ARG A 167 -14.61 3.59 -29.24
CA ARG A 167 -14.17 4.90 -28.78
C ARG A 167 -12.83 4.78 -28.06
N HIS A 168 -11.84 5.52 -28.56
CA HIS A 168 -10.57 5.70 -27.87
C HIS A 168 -10.60 6.99 -27.07
N ALA A 169 -9.89 6.97 -25.94
CA ALA A 169 -9.73 8.12 -25.07
C ALA A 169 -8.29 8.27 -24.60
N ARG A 170 -7.99 9.48 -24.14
CA ARG A 170 -6.80 9.81 -23.37
C ARG A 170 -7.25 10.45 -22.08
N GLY A 171 -6.50 10.22 -21.02
CA GLY A 171 -6.77 10.82 -19.74
C GLY A 171 -5.55 10.87 -18.86
N ARG A 172 -5.66 11.64 -17.78
CA ARG A 172 -4.62 11.72 -16.75
C ARG A 172 -5.24 11.48 -15.39
N LEU A 173 -4.61 10.61 -14.62
CA LEU A 173 -4.80 10.62 -13.18
C LEU A 173 -4.06 11.83 -12.64
N VAL A 174 -4.74 12.66 -11.87
CA VAL A 174 -4.22 13.93 -11.35
C VAL A 174 -4.43 14.03 -9.84
N ALA A 175 -3.49 14.68 -9.17
CA ALA A 175 -3.63 15.00 -7.76
C ALA A 175 -4.56 16.22 -7.57
N ARG A 176 -5.54 16.13 -6.66
CA ARG A 176 -6.40 17.26 -6.32
C ARG A 176 -5.91 18.03 -5.10
N GLN A 177 -5.05 17.42 -4.30
CA GLN A 177 -4.45 18.00 -3.09
C GLN A 177 -2.96 17.64 -2.98
N PRO A 178 -2.15 18.39 -2.21
CA PRO A 178 -0.74 18.04 -2.00
C PRO A 178 -0.60 16.74 -1.21
N GLY A 179 0.48 15.98 -1.46
CA GLY A 179 0.69 14.70 -0.79
C GLY A 179 1.94 13.97 -1.26
N VAL A 180 1.96 12.66 -1.02
CA VAL A 180 2.98 11.72 -1.47
C VAL A 180 2.29 10.56 -2.17
N LEU A 181 2.74 10.22 -3.37
CA LEU A 181 2.18 9.13 -4.17
C LEU A 181 2.61 7.76 -3.62
N ALA A 182 1.67 6.83 -3.54
CA ALA A 182 1.95 5.42 -3.31
C ALA A 182 0.88 4.53 -3.96
N GLY A 183 1.28 3.36 -4.49
CA GLY A 183 0.39 2.36 -5.07
C GLY A 183 0.37 2.29 -6.59
N VAL A 184 1.35 2.87 -7.30
CA VAL A 184 1.36 2.96 -8.78
C VAL A 184 1.23 1.58 -9.44
N ALA A 185 1.90 0.56 -8.92
CA ALA A 185 1.86 -0.79 -9.50
C ALA A 185 0.44 -1.40 -9.51
N LEU A 186 -0.35 -1.15 -8.46
CA LEU A 186 -1.73 -1.66 -8.34
C LEU A 186 -2.66 -0.99 -9.36
N ALA A 187 -2.51 0.32 -9.56
CA ALA A 187 -3.30 1.04 -10.56
C ALA A 187 -2.97 0.58 -11.99
N ILE A 188 -1.70 0.42 -12.33
CA ILE A 188 -1.29 -0.10 -13.65
C ILE A 188 -1.90 -1.49 -13.87
N GLU A 189 -1.80 -2.36 -12.86
CA GLU A 189 -2.34 -3.71 -12.95
C GLU A 189 -3.87 -3.72 -13.16
N ALA A 190 -4.61 -2.80 -12.53
CA ALA A 190 -6.06 -2.68 -12.71
C ALA A 190 -6.43 -2.36 -14.16
N PHE A 191 -5.78 -1.37 -14.76
CA PHE A 191 -5.98 -1.05 -16.18
C PHE A 191 -5.59 -2.22 -17.09
N ARG A 192 -4.46 -2.88 -16.79
CA ARG A 192 -3.94 -3.98 -17.60
C ARG A 192 -4.86 -5.20 -17.62
N GLN A 193 -5.48 -5.53 -16.49
CA GLN A 193 -6.40 -6.66 -16.39
C GLN A 193 -7.74 -6.40 -17.12
N ILE A 194 -8.23 -5.16 -17.11
CA ILE A 194 -9.47 -4.79 -17.82
C ILE A 194 -9.26 -4.73 -19.33
N ASP A 195 -8.22 -4.05 -19.81
CA ASP A 195 -7.85 -4.07 -21.22
C ASP A 195 -6.33 -3.94 -21.38
N PRO A 196 -5.62 -5.01 -21.79
CA PRO A 196 -4.17 -5.00 -21.96
C PRO A 196 -3.68 -4.07 -23.07
N ARG A 197 -4.59 -3.49 -23.88
CA ARG A 197 -4.27 -2.49 -24.92
C ARG A 197 -4.27 -1.06 -24.37
N ILE A 198 -4.66 -0.84 -23.11
CA ILE A 198 -4.50 0.46 -22.45
C ILE A 198 -3.02 0.68 -22.20
N ASN A 199 -2.48 1.73 -22.82
CA ASN A 199 -1.12 2.17 -22.57
C ASN A 199 -1.10 3.11 -21.36
N VAL A 200 -0.24 2.80 -20.40
CA VAL A 200 -0.04 3.60 -19.19
C VAL A 200 1.37 4.17 -19.20
N ARG A 201 1.48 5.48 -18.95
CA ARG A 201 2.76 6.18 -18.77
C ARG A 201 2.80 6.76 -17.37
N VAL A 202 3.81 6.36 -16.61
CA VAL A 202 4.04 6.83 -15.23
C VAL A 202 4.74 8.18 -15.27
N ASP A 203 4.10 9.21 -14.71
CA ASP A 203 4.66 10.56 -14.60
C ASP A 203 5.32 10.80 -13.25
N VAL A 204 4.79 10.17 -12.19
CA VAL A 204 5.32 10.23 -10.82
C VAL A 204 5.41 8.81 -10.27
N VAL A 205 6.53 8.50 -9.61
CA VAL A 205 6.79 7.19 -8.97
C VAL A 205 6.37 7.19 -7.51
N ASP A 206 6.21 6.01 -6.92
CA ASP A 206 5.92 5.86 -5.48
C ASP A 206 6.99 6.58 -4.63
N GLY A 207 6.56 7.29 -3.58
CA GLY A 207 7.39 8.20 -2.77
C GLY A 207 7.55 9.60 -3.35
N GLY A 208 7.07 9.85 -4.58
CA GLY A 208 7.09 11.17 -5.21
C GLY A 208 6.13 12.15 -4.54
N ALA A 209 6.58 13.40 -4.35
CA ALA A 209 5.74 14.48 -3.84
C ALA A 209 4.73 14.94 -4.91
N LEU A 210 3.52 15.29 -4.45
CA LEU A 210 2.41 15.71 -5.28
C LEU A 210 1.99 17.15 -4.96
N THR A 211 1.58 17.88 -5.98
CA THR A 211 0.91 19.18 -5.87
C THR A 211 -0.43 19.14 -6.62
N PRO A 212 -1.42 19.97 -6.23
CA PRO A 212 -2.70 20.03 -6.95
C PRO A 212 -2.52 20.27 -8.45
N GLY A 213 -3.29 19.55 -9.27
CA GLY A 213 -3.23 19.59 -10.73
C GLY A 213 -2.09 18.79 -11.35
N MET A 214 -1.18 18.22 -10.56
CA MET A 214 -0.06 17.43 -11.07
C MET A 214 -0.55 16.10 -11.64
N PRO A 215 -0.22 15.76 -12.90
CA PRO A 215 -0.50 14.45 -13.46
C PRO A 215 0.44 13.39 -12.85
N VAL A 216 -0.14 12.26 -12.44
CA VAL A 216 0.58 11.13 -11.84
C VAL A 216 0.72 9.96 -12.83
N LEU A 217 -0.34 9.69 -13.59
CA LEU A 217 -0.35 8.70 -14.68
C LEU A 217 -1.03 9.32 -15.90
N PHE A 218 -0.53 8.99 -17.08
CA PHE A 218 -1.21 9.21 -18.34
C PHE A 218 -1.72 7.88 -18.90
N LEU A 219 -2.94 7.89 -19.43
CA LEU A 219 -3.64 6.74 -19.98
C LEU A 219 -4.04 7.00 -21.42
N SER A 220 -3.93 5.99 -22.27
CA SER A 220 -4.51 6.01 -23.63
C SER A 220 -4.94 4.63 -24.08
N GLY A 221 -6.15 4.49 -24.62
CA GLY A 221 -6.70 3.20 -25.03
C GLY A 221 -8.21 3.26 -25.29
N HIS A 222 -8.88 2.11 -25.23
CA HIS A 222 -10.34 2.06 -25.31
C HIS A 222 -10.97 2.76 -24.10
N ALA A 223 -11.87 3.70 -24.37
CA ALA A 223 -12.53 4.49 -23.34
C ALA A 223 -13.29 3.60 -22.33
N ARG A 224 -13.93 2.53 -22.82
CA ARG A 224 -14.63 1.56 -21.96
C ARG A 224 -13.71 0.97 -20.90
N GLY A 225 -12.56 0.42 -21.32
CA GLY A 225 -11.63 -0.21 -20.38
C GLY A 225 -11.03 0.79 -19.39
N ILE A 226 -10.77 2.03 -19.82
CA ILE A 226 -10.27 3.08 -18.92
C ILE A 226 -11.31 3.39 -17.84
N LEU A 227 -12.58 3.59 -18.22
CA LEU A 227 -13.66 3.92 -17.28
C LEU A 227 -13.94 2.78 -16.30
N SER A 228 -14.02 1.54 -16.80
CA SER A 228 -14.34 0.39 -15.96
C SER A 228 -13.23 0.02 -14.98
N ALA A 229 -11.96 0.35 -15.27
CA ALA A 229 -10.85 0.16 -14.34
C ALA A 229 -10.66 1.32 -13.35
N GLU A 230 -11.27 2.48 -13.61
CA GLU A 230 -10.96 3.75 -12.95
C GLU A 230 -11.10 3.67 -11.44
N ARG A 231 -12.24 3.16 -10.95
CA ARG A 231 -12.58 3.19 -9.53
C ARG A 231 -11.62 2.33 -8.72
N VAL A 232 -11.35 1.11 -9.17
CA VAL A 232 -10.41 0.20 -8.51
C VAL A 232 -8.99 0.78 -8.51
N ALA A 233 -8.52 1.33 -9.64
CA ALA A 233 -7.21 1.97 -9.72
C ALA A 233 -7.09 3.16 -8.76
N LEU A 234 -8.10 4.03 -8.70
CA LEU A 234 -8.17 5.17 -7.80
C LEU A 234 -8.19 4.71 -6.34
N ASN A 235 -9.02 3.74 -5.96
CA ASN A 235 -9.14 3.31 -4.57
C ASN A 235 -7.80 2.86 -3.98
N PHE A 236 -7.00 2.08 -4.74
CA PHE A 236 -5.64 1.70 -4.32
C PHE A 236 -4.71 2.91 -4.17
N LEU A 237 -4.64 3.76 -5.20
CA LEU A 237 -3.76 4.93 -5.19
C LEU A 237 -4.13 5.91 -4.07
N GLN A 238 -5.41 6.26 -3.95
CA GLN A 238 -5.90 7.21 -2.96
C GLN A 238 -5.64 6.70 -1.54
N ARG A 239 -5.92 5.42 -1.25
CA ARG A 239 -5.69 4.82 0.07
C ARG A 239 -4.22 4.83 0.46
N LEU A 240 -3.35 4.30 -0.41
CA LEU A 240 -1.92 4.18 -0.10
C LEU A 240 -1.24 5.55 -0.10
N SER A 241 -1.57 6.43 -1.04
CA SER A 241 -1.06 7.81 -1.04
C SER A 241 -1.53 8.59 0.19
N GLY A 242 -2.72 8.30 0.72
CA GLY A 242 -3.21 8.85 1.98
C GLY A 242 -2.32 8.49 3.18
N ILE A 243 -1.94 7.21 3.30
CA ILE A 243 -1.01 6.71 4.31
C ILE A 243 0.37 7.34 4.15
N ALA A 244 0.92 7.36 2.93
CA ALA A 244 2.22 7.98 2.64
C ALA A 244 2.24 9.47 2.99
N SER A 245 1.18 10.19 2.62
CA SER A 245 1.03 11.62 2.90
C SER A 245 0.92 11.91 4.39
N LEU A 246 0.11 11.13 5.12
CA LEU A 246 0.01 11.28 6.58
C LEU A 246 1.35 10.98 7.25
N THR A 247 2.02 9.91 6.84
CA THR A 247 3.34 9.55 7.37
C THR A 247 4.36 10.67 7.14
N ASN A 248 4.38 11.26 5.94
CA ASN A 248 5.28 12.38 5.64
C ASN A 248 5.06 13.59 6.54
N ARG A 249 3.80 13.86 6.94
CA ARG A 249 3.49 14.92 7.90
C ARG A 249 4.07 14.64 9.28
N TYR A 250 3.96 13.41 9.78
CA TYR A 250 4.57 13.01 11.06
C TYR A 250 6.10 13.08 11.01
N VAL A 251 6.71 12.60 9.92
CA VAL A 251 8.16 12.64 9.72
C VAL A 251 8.67 14.09 9.73
N LYS A 252 8.00 14.99 9.00
CA LYS A 252 8.31 16.43 9.03
C LYS A 252 8.11 17.04 10.41
N ALA A 253 7.08 16.63 11.14
CA ALA A 253 6.78 17.16 12.47
C ALA A 253 7.89 16.85 13.49
N VAL A 254 8.66 15.77 13.31
CA VAL A 254 9.77 15.39 14.21
C VAL A 254 11.15 15.71 13.63
N GLU A 255 11.23 16.45 12.54
CA GLU A 255 12.50 16.81 11.94
C GLU A 255 13.40 17.59 12.92
N GLY A 256 14.68 17.22 12.96
CA GLY A 256 15.68 17.82 13.85
C GLY A 256 15.75 17.24 15.26
N THR A 257 14.82 16.39 15.70
CA THR A 257 14.87 15.78 17.05
C THR A 257 15.69 14.49 17.11
N GLY A 258 15.95 13.86 15.96
CA GLY A 258 16.60 12.55 15.87
C GLY A 258 15.64 11.36 15.96
N ALA A 259 14.40 11.58 16.39
CA ALA A 259 13.38 10.52 16.47
C ALA A 259 13.01 9.98 15.07
N ARG A 260 12.50 8.75 15.04
CA ARG A 260 11.94 8.12 13.83
C ARG A 260 10.49 7.72 14.05
N ILE A 261 9.69 7.87 13.00
CA ILE A 261 8.27 7.51 13.00
C ILE A 261 8.12 6.07 12.53
N LEU A 262 7.45 5.24 13.33
CA LEU A 262 7.20 3.84 13.05
C LEU A 262 5.70 3.58 12.82
N ASP A 263 5.40 2.62 11.94
CA ASP A 263 4.06 2.05 11.81
C ASP A 263 3.76 1.00 12.88
N THR A 264 2.63 0.28 12.75
CA THR A 264 2.27 -0.79 13.68
C THR A 264 1.66 -1.99 12.93
N ARG A 265 1.14 -2.97 13.68
CA ARG A 265 0.30 -4.06 13.15
C ARG A 265 -1.20 -3.72 13.12
N LYS A 266 -1.59 -2.49 13.50
CA LYS A 266 -2.97 -1.98 13.41
C LYS A 266 -3.29 -1.58 11.96
N THR A 267 -3.30 -2.59 11.10
CA THR A 267 -3.44 -2.45 9.65
C THR A 267 -4.77 -3.03 9.18
N THR A 268 -5.20 -2.63 7.99
CA THR A 268 -6.32 -3.29 7.30
C THR A 268 -5.99 -4.78 7.10
N PRO A 269 -6.88 -5.71 7.47
CA PRO A 269 -6.66 -7.14 7.26
C PRO A 269 -6.32 -7.46 5.80
N GLY A 270 -5.30 -8.30 5.57
CA GLY A 270 -4.81 -8.66 4.23
C GLY A 270 -3.91 -7.60 3.56
N TRP A 271 -3.95 -6.34 3.99
CA TRP A 271 -3.26 -5.22 3.32
C TRP A 271 -1.95 -4.80 3.99
N ARG A 272 -1.55 -5.44 5.08
CA ARG A 272 -0.40 -5.03 5.90
C ARG A 272 0.85 -4.68 5.08
N LYS A 273 1.26 -5.55 4.16
CA LYS A 273 2.45 -5.32 3.33
C LYS A 273 2.36 -4.01 2.54
N LEU A 274 1.20 -3.72 1.96
CA LEU A 274 0.95 -2.51 1.18
C LEU A 274 0.92 -1.26 2.06
N GLU A 275 0.24 -1.32 3.21
CA GLU A 275 0.15 -0.18 4.12
C GLU A 275 1.52 0.16 4.72
N LYS A 276 2.33 -0.84 5.08
CA LYS A 276 3.73 -0.64 5.50
C LYS A 276 4.59 -0.07 4.36
N PHE A 277 4.38 -0.53 3.13
CA PHE A 277 5.03 0.09 1.96
C PHE A 277 4.66 1.56 1.80
N ALA A 278 3.40 1.94 2.02
CA ALA A 278 2.98 3.33 1.96
C ALA A 278 3.60 4.17 3.08
N VAL A 279 3.76 3.63 4.30
CA VAL A 279 4.51 4.29 5.38
C VAL A 279 5.95 4.57 4.94
N ARG A 280 6.62 3.58 4.35
CA ARG A 280 7.97 3.74 3.78
C ARG A 280 8.01 4.81 2.69
N ALA A 281 7.04 4.82 1.78
CA ALA A 281 6.93 5.84 0.73
C ALA A 281 6.79 7.25 1.31
N GLY A 282 6.13 7.39 2.46
CA GLY A 282 6.02 8.65 3.20
C GLY A 282 7.28 9.07 3.98
N GLY A 283 8.30 8.21 4.05
CA GLY A 283 9.54 8.44 4.80
C GLY A 283 9.53 7.92 6.23
N GLY A 284 8.47 7.21 6.65
CA GLY A 284 8.44 6.50 7.93
C GLY A 284 9.25 5.21 7.88
N MET A 285 9.35 4.53 9.01
CA MET A 285 9.98 3.21 9.12
C MET A 285 8.94 2.17 9.53
N ASN A 286 9.21 0.92 9.18
CA ASN A 286 8.32 -0.17 9.57
C ASN A 286 8.71 -0.67 10.96
N HIS A 287 7.75 -0.93 11.83
CA HIS A 287 7.91 -1.85 12.97
C HIS A 287 7.82 -3.30 12.45
N ARG A 288 7.87 -4.31 13.33
CA ARG A 288 7.79 -5.73 12.96
C ARG A 288 6.60 -6.03 12.05
N LEU A 289 6.83 -6.85 11.03
CA LEU A 289 5.82 -7.21 10.04
C LEU A 289 4.72 -8.11 10.63
N ASP A 290 5.13 -9.06 11.46
CA ASP A 290 4.25 -10.08 12.02
C ASP A 290 4.75 -10.55 13.40
N LEU A 291 4.13 -11.61 13.92
CA LEU A 291 4.48 -12.20 15.22
C LEU A 291 5.74 -13.06 15.18
N ALA A 292 6.17 -13.50 14.00
CA ALA A 292 7.31 -14.40 13.84
C ALA A 292 8.64 -13.63 13.73
N THR A 293 8.59 -12.36 13.33
CA THR A 293 9.81 -11.60 12.99
C THR A 293 10.54 -11.03 14.22
N ALA A 294 9.84 -10.69 15.30
CA ALA A 294 10.44 -10.09 16.49
C ALA A 294 9.61 -10.29 17.75
N VAL A 295 10.29 -10.39 18.90
CA VAL A 295 9.63 -10.47 20.21
C VAL A 295 9.17 -9.08 20.64
N LEU A 296 7.90 -8.99 21.05
CA LEU A 296 7.33 -7.83 21.72
C LEU A 296 6.49 -8.33 22.89
N ILE A 297 7.04 -8.19 24.09
CA ILE A 297 6.40 -8.52 25.35
C ILE A 297 5.45 -7.35 25.69
N LYS A 298 4.17 -7.66 25.84
CA LYS A 298 3.11 -6.69 26.17
C LYS A 298 2.57 -6.92 27.57
N ASP A 299 1.77 -5.99 28.06
CA ASP A 299 0.93 -6.11 29.27
C ASP A 299 0.35 -7.53 29.51
N ASN A 300 -0.28 -8.12 28.50
CA ASN A 300 -0.92 -9.44 28.60
C ASN A 300 0.09 -10.58 28.74
N HIS A 301 1.29 -10.42 28.18
CA HIS A 301 2.37 -11.38 28.36
C HIS A 301 2.94 -11.27 29.77
N LEU A 302 3.12 -10.05 30.28
CA LEU A 302 3.57 -9.79 31.65
C LEU A 302 2.56 -10.34 32.66
N ALA A 303 1.27 -10.11 32.45
CA ALA A 303 0.20 -10.66 33.30
C ALA A 303 0.23 -12.20 33.35
N ALA A 304 0.62 -12.86 32.26
CA ALA A 304 0.76 -14.32 32.20
C ALA A 304 1.99 -14.86 32.96
N VAL A 305 2.89 -14.00 33.42
CA VAL A 305 4.08 -14.34 34.22
C VAL A 305 4.15 -13.51 35.52
N ASP A 306 2.98 -13.22 36.10
CA ASP A 306 2.82 -12.51 37.38
C ASP A 306 3.45 -11.10 37.42
N GLY A 307 3.58 -10.45 36.26
CA GLY A 307 4.17 -9.12 36.12
C GLY A 307 5.70 -9.10 36.14
N ASP A 308 6.37 -10.25 36.14
CA ASP A 308 7.84 -10.31 36.20
C ASP A 308 8.47 -9.98 34.83
N VAL A 309 8.78 -8.69 34.64
CA VAL A 309 9.46 -8.16 33.44
C VAL A 309 10.81 -8.83 33.22
N ALA A 310 11.60 -8.99 34.28
CA ALA A 310 12.96 -9.49 34.16
C ALA A 310 12.97 -10.97 33.75
N PHE A 311 12.05 -11.77 34.30
CA PHE A 311 11.82 -13.13 33.85
C PHE A 311 11.36 -13.20 32.39
N ALA A 312 10.37 -12.37 32.00
CA ALA A 312 9.84 -12.35 30.64
C ALA A 312 10.95 -12.06 29.61
N VAL A 313 11.77 -11.03 29.86
CA VAL A 313 12.87 -10.63 28.99
C VAL A 313 13.95 -11.71 28.90
N ARG A 314 14.40 -12.27 30.03
CA ARG A 314 15.41 -13.35 30.01
C ARG A 314 14.90 -14.58 29.25
N ARG A 315 13.67 -15.01 29.55
CA ARG A 315 13.04 -16.14 28.86
C ARG A 315 12.91 -15.89 27.35
N ALA A 316 12.55 -14.67 26.95
CA ALA A 316 12.49 -14.30 25.55
C ALA A 316 13.87 -14.38 24.89
N ARG A 317 14.93 -13.86 25.53
CA ARG A 317 16.30 -13.96 24.99
C ARG A 317 16.77 -15.39 24.80
N ASP A 318 16.41 -16.29 25.72
CA ASP A 318 16.82 -17.70 25.64
C ASP A 318 16.11 -18.48 24.52
N LEU A 319 14.89 -18.07 24.14
CA LEU A 319 14.04 -18.80 23.19
C LEU A 319 13.88 -18.11 21.83
N ALA A 320 14.20 -16.82 21.74
CA ALA A 320 14.06 -16.08 20.49
C ALA A 320 15.03 -16.62 19.43
N PRO A 321 14.63 -16.64 18.14
CA PRO A 321 15.54 -16.95 17.06
C PRO A 321 16.79 -16.06 17.13
N GLU A 322 17.94 -16.61 16.75
CA GLU A 322 19.19 -15.86 16.71
C GLU A 322 19.01 -14.56 15.89
N GLY A 323 19.45 -13.43 16.46
CA GLY A 323 19.32 -12.11 15.83
C GLY A 323 17.97 -11.41 16.03
N ALA A 324 16.94 -12.08 16.57
CA ALA A 324 15.69 -11.43 16.91
C ALA A 324 15.87 -10.51 18.13
N ARG A 325 15.39 -9.26 18.01
CA ARG A 325 15.39 -8.32 19.12
C ARG A 325 14.27 -8.63 20.11
N VAL A 326 14.54 -8.42 21.39
CA VAL A 326 13.57 -8.48 22.48
C VAL A 326 13.12 -7.08 22.84
N GLU A 327 11.87 -6.80 22.51
CA GLU A 327 11.17 -5.57 22.88
C GLU A 327 10.17 -5.84 24.02
N VAL A 328 10.01 -4.88 24.93
CA VAL A 328 9.03 -4.96 26.03
C VAL A 328 8.33 -3.63 26.23
N GLU A 329 7.01 -3.68 26.41
CA GLU A 329 6.18 -2.54 26.84
C GLU A 329 6.33 -2.31 28.34
N CYS A 330 6.58 -1.06 28.70
CA CYS A 330 6.70 -0.59 30.07
C CYS A 330 5.84 0.66 30.27
N ASP A 331 5.04 0.67 31.33
CA ASP A 331 4.20 1.80 31.73
C ASP A 331 4.70 2.49 33.01
N THR A 332 5.70 1.92 33.68
CA THR A 332 6.35 2.50 34.87
C THR A 332 7.87 2.49 34.77
N ARG A 333 8.52 3.45 35.43
CA ARG A 333 9.98 3.52 35.53
C ARG A 333 10.62 2.24 36.10
N ALA A 334 9.98 1.61 37.09
CA ALA A 334 10.48 0.37 37.69
C ALA A 334 10.54 -0.79 36.68
N GLN A 335 9.57 -0.88 35.76
CA GLN A 335 9.60 -1.86 34.68
C GLN A 335 10.71 -1.55 33.67
N VAL A 336 10.95 -0.26 33.35
CA VAL A 336 12.06 0.16 32.49
C VAL A 336 13.40 -0.28 33.09
N GLU A 337 13.62 -0.05 34.38
CA GLU A 337 14.83 -0.47 35.10
C GLU A 337 15.00 -2.01 35.03
N ALA A 338 13.94 -2.77 35.34
CA ALA A 338 13.97 -4.24 35.28
C ALA A 338 14.22 -4.79 33.86
N ALA A 339 13.60 -4.20 32.84
CA ALA A 339 13.81 -4.58 31.44
C ALA A 339 15.24 -4.33 30.99
N LEU A 340 15.81 -3.19 31.39
CA LEU A 340 17.16 -2.78 31.03
C LEU A 340 18.20 -3.68 31.68
N GLU A 341 18.03 -4.03 32.97
CA GLU A 341 18.91 -4.97 33.68
C GLU A 341 18.81 -6.39 33.11
N ALA A 342 17.62 -6.80 32.65
CA ALA A 342 17.40 -8.09 32.00
C ALA A 342 17.93 -8.14 30.54
N GLY A 343 18.38 -7.02 29.99
CA GLY A 343 18.98 -6.93 28.67
C GLY A 343 17.98 -6.86 27.52
N ALA A 344 16.86 -6.17 27.69
CA ALA A 344 15.97 -5.83 26.57
C ALA A 344 16.69 -4.96 25.54
N ASP A 345 16.48 -5.23 24.25
CA ASP A 345 17.10 -4.46 23.17
C ASP A 345 16.31 -3.18 22.85
N VAL A 346 14.99 -3.22 23.07
CA VAL A 346 14.05 -2.12 22.85
C VAL A 346 13.09 -2.04 24.04
N ILE A 347 12.84 -0.83 24.53
CA ILE A 347 11.89 -0.55 25.61
C ILE A 347 10.83 0.42 25.07
N MET A 348 9.60 -0.06 25.01
CA MET A 348 8.45 0.75 24.60
C MET A 348 7.84 1.42 25.83
N LEU A 349 7.90 2.75 25.87
CA LEU A 349 7.30 3.61 26.88
C LEU A 349 5.82 3.82 26.52
N ASP A 350 4.93 3.02 27.10
CA ASP A 350 3.51 3.02 26.75
C ASP A 350 2.72 4.00 27.63
N ASN A 351 2.07 4.98 26.99
CA ASN A 351 1.20 5.97 27.63
C ASN A 351 1.82 6.76 28.82
N MET A 352 3.16 6.82 28.89
CA MET A 352 3.88 7.61 29.91
C MET A 352 3.70 9.13 29.70
N SER A 353 3.87 9.91 30.77
CA SER A 353 3.91 11.37 30.64
C SER A 353 5.19 11.83 29.92
N LEU A 354 5.23 13.07 29.40
CA LEU A 354 6.43 13.60 28.75
C LEU A 354 7.63 13.69 29.71
N ASP A 355 7.38 13.93 31.01
CA ASP A 355 8.43 13.98 32.02
C ASP A 355 8.98 12.58 32.31
N ASP A 356 8.10 11.60 32.50
CA ASP A 356 8.49 10.19 32.67
C ASP A 356 9.25 9.66 31.45
N MET A 357 8.81 10.01 30.23
CA MET A 357 9.51 9.65 29.00
C MET A 357 10.93 10.21 28.96
N ARG A 358 11.12 11.48 29.35
CA ARG A 358 12.47 12.09 29.41
C ARG A 358 13.36 11.37 30.41
N GLU A 359 12.84 11.08 31.59
CA GLU A 359 13.58 10.36 32.62
C GLU A 359 13.96 8.95 32.16
N CYS A 360 13.01 8.20 31.57
CA CYS A 360 13.24 6.84 31.09
C CYS A 360 14.19 6.80 29.88
N ALA A 361 14.08 7.76 28.96
CA ALA A 361 15.02 7.89 27.85
C ALA A 361 16.44 8.19 28.33
N ALA A 362 16.59 9.11 29.30
CA ALA A 362 17.87 9.41 29.92
C ALA A 362 18.45 8.21 30.70
N LEU A 363 17.60 7.44 31.40
CA LEU A 363 17.99 6.23 32.11
C LEU A 363 18.52 5.13 31.17
N CYS A 364 17.89 4.97 29.99
CA CYS A 364 18.33 4.00 29.00
C CYS A 364 19.71 4.36 28.45
N ALA A 365 20.01 5.66 28.25
CA ALA A 365 21.34 6.17 27.88
C ALA A 365 22.03 5.41 26.72
N GLY A 366 21.25 4.93 25.75
CA GLY A 366 21.75 4.14 24.61
C GLY A 366 22.03 2.66 24.90
N ARG A 367 21.80 2.16 26.12
CA ARG A 367 21.87 0.73 26.46
C ARG A 367 20.72 -0.07 25.85
N ALA A 368 19.58 0.57 25.63
CA ALA A 368 18.44 0.06 24.88
C ALA A 368 17.86 1.18 24.01
N ILE A 369 17.17 0.81 22.94
CA ILE A 369 16.41 1.76 22.13
C ILE A 369 15.10 2.08 22.83
N THR A 370 14.74 3.35 22.92
CA THR A 370 13.45 3.77 23.47
C THR A 370 12.44 4.07 22.37
N GLU A 371 11.25 3.52 22.53
CA GLU A 371 10.12 3.73 21.64
C GLU A 371 8.94 4.33 22.41
N ALA A 372 8.38 5.45 21.97
CA ALA A 372 7.14 5.97 22.54
C ALA A 372 5.91 5.38 21.81
N SER A 373 4.90 4.99 22.59
CA SER A 373 3.61 4.49 22.09
C SER A 373 2.45 5.05 22.93
N GLY A 374 1.25 4.97 22.35
CA GLY A 374 0.01 5.36 23.01
C GLY A 374 -0.42 6.79 22.69
N GLY A 375 -1.65 6.95 22.19
CA GLY A 375 -2.28 8.27 22.00
C GLY A 375 -1.54 9.27 21.11
N VAL A 376 -0.56 8.85 20.30
CA VAL A 376 0.26 9.76 19.48
C VAL A 376 -0.59 10.43 18.39
N ARG A 377 -0.55 11.76 18.36
CA ARG A 377 -1.23 12.60 17.37
C ARG A 377 -0.26 13.57 16.72
N LEU A 378 -0.63 14.12 15.57
CA LEU A 378 0.23 15.03 14.82
C LEU A 378 0.58 16.30 15.60
N ASP A 379 -0.32 16.79 16.45
CA ASP A 379 -0.11 17.96 17.32
C ASP A 379 0.73 17.65 18.58
N THR A 380 0.85 16.37 18.97
CA THR A 380 1.62 15.97 20.17
C THR A 380 2.98 15.34 19.86
N VAL A 381 3.15 14.78 18.65
CA VAL A 381 4.33 13.97 18.29
C VAL A 381 5.65 14.72 18.45
N ARG A 382 5.68 16.04 18.20
CA ARG A 382 6.89 16.85 18.35
C ARG A 382 7.38 16.87 19.80
N ALA A 383 6.48 17.10 20.74
CA ALA A 383 6.83 17.14 22.17
C ALA A 383 7.30 15.76 22.67
N ILE A 384 6.70 14.68 22.16
CA ILE A 384 7.16 13.31 22.41
C ILE A 384 8.57 13.11 21.88
N ALA A 385 8.84 13.55 20.64
CA ALA A 385 10.16 13.41 20.03
C ALA A 385 11.25 14.21 20.78
N GLU A 386 10.90 15.36 21.35
CA GLU A 386 11.81 16.18 22.17
C GLU A 386 12.10 15.58 23.56
N THR A 387 11.45 14.48 23.95
CA THR A 387 11.83 13.74 25.17
C THR A 387 13.16 13.00 25.02
N GLY A 388 13.66 12.83 23.80
CA GLY A 388 14.88 12.10 23.49
C GLY A 388 14.66 10.62 23.16
N VAL A 389 13.40 10.19 23.00
CA VAL A 389 13.10 8.84 22.50
C VAL A 389 13.63 8.61 21.09
N ASN A 390 14.08 7.39 20.79
CA ASN A 390 14.60 7.07 19.48
C ASN A 390 13.49 6.89 18.45
N TRP A 391 12.41 6.20 18.83
CA TRP A 391 11.31 5.80 17.95
C TRP A 391 9.96 6.26 18.51
N ILE A 392 9.00 6.48 17.61
CA ILE A 392 7.62 6.79 17.97
C ILE A 392 6.68 5.98 17.07
N SER A 393 5.93 5.06 17.68
CA SER A 393 4.96 4.23 16.96
C SER A 393 3.61 4.92 16.84
N VAL A 394 3.11 5.03 15.61
CA VAL A 394 1.88 5.76 15.30
C VAL A 394 0.90 4.83 14.58
N GLY A 395 -0.04 4.26 15.34
CA GLY A 395 -1.07 3.37 14.77
C GLY A 395 -1.96 4.07 13.73
N ALA A 396 -2.24 5.37 13.94
CA ALA A 396 -3.14 6.15 13.09
C ALA A 396 -2.67 6.26 11.64
N LEU A 397 -1.37 6.02 11.36
CA LEU A 397 -0.81 6.01 10.01
C LEU A 397 -1.50 4.99 9.11
N THR A 398 -1.93 3.85 9.66
CA THR A 398 -2.55 2.77 8.88
C THR A 398 -4.04 2.66 9.17
N HIS A 399 -4.48 2.61 10.43
CA HIS A 399 -5.91 2.38 10.71
C HIS A 399 -6.81 3.61 10.49
N SER A 400 -6.24 4.83 10.37
CA SER A 400 -7.04 6.07 10.30
C SER A 400 -6.50 7.11 9.30
N ALA A 401 -5.64 6.72 8.37
CA ALA A 401 -5.19 7.65 7.33
C ALA A 401 -6.35 8.01 6.38
N PRO A 402 -6.62 9.32 6.17
CA PRO A 402 -7.57 9.75 5.15
C PRO A 402 -7.01 9.44 3.77
N ALA A 403 -7.88 9.03 2.84
CA ALA A 403 -7.51 8.83 1.45
C ALA A 403 -7.04 10.16 0.82
N LEU A 404 -6.03 10.10 -0.05
CA LEU A 404 -5.57 11.26 -0.80
C LEU A 404 -6.48 11.47 -2.02
N ASP A 405 -7.08 12.65 -2.18
CA ASP A 405 -7.92 12.96 -3.33
C ASP A 405 -7.11 12.99 -4.65
N LEU A 406 -7.44 12.04 -5.51
CA LEU A 406 -6.90 11.85 -6.86
C LEU A 406 -8.09 11.62 -7.79
N ALA A 407 -8.03 12.09 -9.03
CA ALA A 407 -9.10 11.92 -10.00
C ALA A 407 -8.56 11.57 -11.39
N LEU A 408 -9.39 10.93 -12.21
CA LEU A 408 -9.10 10.73 -13.62
C LEU A 408 -9.80 11.81 -14.45
N ASP A 409 -9.03 12.60 -15.17
CA ASP A 409 -9.52 13.62 -16.10
C ASP A 409 -9.35 13.13 -17.55
N PHE A 410 -10.44 13.07 -18.31
CA PHE A 410 -10.41 12.80 -19.76
C PHE A 410 -10.07 14.06 -20.55
N GLU A 411 -9.36 13.89 -21.66
CA GLU A 411 -9.04 14.96 -22.62
C GLU A 411 -10.12 15.20 -23.69
#